data_AF-A0A3N9NCJ8-F1
#
_entry.id   AF-A0A3N9NCJ8-F1
#
_cell.length_a   1.000
_cell.length_b   1.000
_cell.length_c   1.000
_cell.angle_alpha   90.00
_cell.angle_beta   90.00
_cell.angle_gamma   90.00
#
_symmetry.space_group_name_H-M   'P 1'
#
loop_
_entity.id
_entity.type
_entity.pdbx_description
1 polymer ?
#
loop_
_entity_poly.entity_id
_entity_poly.type
_entity_poly.pdbx_seq_one_letter_code
_entity_poly.pdbx_strand_id
1 'polypeptide(L)'
;MEQWDAKVTLLKESKMKNGARLMSILAILTLFVANAYAGQNENAAISFDFDKSPGDQGVSMIDAPGAGAFVKVEVRVANCSQLDSYSFELLYNTADLIYTTFATQNLPLEKNILNQKGTFLFDSPIVTVDDSGPVGKVTVSVVNTTNDPLQCPSGDGLLGLVEFYTQTAAPKSVLFGVVKWKDP
;
A
#
# COMPACT_ATOMS: atom_id res chain seq x y z
N MET A 1 -26.30 20.07 66.56
CA MET A 1 -25.07 19.43 66.03
C MET A 1 -25.40 18.48 64.88
N GLU A 2 -26.44 17.66 65.00
CA GLU A 2 -26.85 16.62 64.03
C GLU A 2 -27.10 17.09 62.57
N GLN A 3 -27.69 18.28 62.35
CA GLN A 3 -27.95 18.78 60.99
C GLN A 3 -26.70 19.26 60.24
N TRP A 4 -25.63 19.62 60.95
CA TRP A 4 -24.38 20.09 60.32
C TRP A 4 -23.60 18.92 59.71
N ASP A 5 -23.56 17.79 60.42
CA ASP A 5 -22.83 16.59 60.00
C ASP A 5 -23.47 15.90 58.79
N ALA A 6 -24.81 15.91 58.70
CA ALA A 6 -25.52 15.42 57.53
C ALA A 6 -25.20 16.26 56.26
N LYS A 7 -25.10 17.59 56.40
CA LYS A 7 -24.80 18.50 55.28
C LYS A 7 -23.38 18.35 54.78
N VAL A 8 -22.42 18.13 55.68
CA VAL A 8 -21.01 17.87 55.34
C VAL A 8 -20.86 16.52 54.62
N THR A 9 -21.62 15.50 55.04
CA THR A 9 -21.60 14.17 54.41
C THR A 9 -22.15 14.21 52.99
N LEU A 10 -23.30 14.87 52.77
CA LEU A 10 -23.89 15.05 51.42
C LEU A 10 -22.99 15.85 50.47
N LEU A 11 -22.28 16.86 50.98
CA LEU A 11 -21.32 17.63 50.18
C LEU A 11 -20.09 16.80 49.77
N LYS A 12 -19.61 15.91 50.63
CA LYS A 12 -18.52 14.97 50.29
C LYS A 12 -18.96 13.97 49.23
N GLU A 13 -20.15 13.39 49.37
CA GLU A 13 -20.70 12.43 48.38
C GLU A 13 -20.97 13.08 47.02
N SER A 14 -21.49 14.30 47.00
CA SER A 14 -21.70 15.07 45.76
C SER A 14 -20.38 15.37 45.03
N LYS A 15 -19.35 15.81 45.77
CA LYS A 15 -18.01 16.06 45.21
C LYS A 15 -17.34 14.79 44.69
N MET A 16 -17.51 13.65 45.39
CA MET A 16 -17.01 12.36 44.92
C MET A 16 -17.74 11.86 43.66
N LYS A 17 -19.07 11.99 43.59
CA LYS A 17 -19.86 11.63 42.39
C LYS A 17 -19.49 12.50 41.19
N ASN A 18 -19.24 13.80 41.40
CA ASN A 18 -18.85 14.70 40.32
C ASN A 18 -17.38 14.51 39.90
N GLY A 19 -16.48 14.20 40.83
CA GLY A 19 -15.09 13.83 40.54
C GLY A 19 -14.97 12.51 39.78
N ALA A 20 -15.76 11.51 40.17
CA ALA A 20 -15.86 10.23 39.44
C ALA A 20 -16.38 10.44 38.01
N ARG A 21 -17.43 11.26 37.82
CA ARG A 21 -17.96 11.60 36.49
C ARG A 21 -16.96 12.35 35.61
N LEU A 22 -16.20 13.29 36.17
CA LEU A 22 -15.14 14.02 35.45
C LEU A 22 -13.98 13.10 35.04
N MET A 23 -13.59 12.16 35.90
CA MET A 23 -12.57 11.14 35.59
C MET A 23 -13.04 10.14 34.54
N SER A 24 -14.32 9.74 34.55
CA SER A 24 -14.91 8.88 33.50
C SER A 24 -14.95 9.57 32.14
N ILE A 25 -15.31 10.86 32.09
CA ILE A 25 -15.31 11.64 30.86
C ILE A 25 -13.89 11.81 30.33
N LEU A 26 -12.90 12.06 31.19
CA LEU A 26 -11.50 12.19 30.79
C LEU A 26 -10.93 10.85 30.28
N ALA A 27 -11.26 9.71 30.91
CA ALA A 27 -10.85 8.39 30.46
C ALA A 27 -11.46 8.00 29.10
N ILE A 28 -12.73 8.35 28.87
CA ILE A 28 -13.40 8.17 27.58
C ILE A 28 -12.76 9.10 26.54
N LEU A 29 -12.46 10.36 26.88
CA LEU A 29 -11.80 11.29 25.95
C LEU A 29 -10.39 10.81 25.59
N THR A 30 -9.61 10.27 26.52
CA THR A 30 -8.26 9.73 26.25
C THR A 30 -8.26 8.42 25.47
N LEU A 31 -9.33 7.62 25.55
CA LEU A 31 -9.50 6.42 24.72
C LEU A 31 -9.78 6.76 23.24
N PHE A 32 -10.18 8.00 22.93
CA PHE A 32 -10.37 8.48 21.56
C PHE A 32 -9.16 9.19 20.94
N VAL A 33 -8.10 9.52 21.70
CA VAL A 33 -6.94 10.27 21.16
C VAL A 33 -5.72 9.38 20.86
N ALA A 34 -5.79 8.07 21.11
CA ALA A 34 -4.68 7.13 20.86
C ALA A 34 -4.82 6.33 19.57
N ASN A 35 -5.91 6.49 18.82
CA ASN A 35 -5.93 6.12 17.41
C ASN A 35 -5.45 7.34 16.65
N ALA A 36 -4.13 7.49 16.50
CA ALA A 36 -3.66 8.05 15.25
C ALA A 36 -4.38 7.22 14.18
N TYR A 37 -5.35 7.81 13.47
CA TYR A 37 -6.11 7.12 12.45
C TYR A 37 -5.10 6.69 11.40
N ALA A 38 -4.60 5.49 11.58
CA ALA A 38 -3.93 4.78 10.54
C ALA A 38 -4.95 4.70 9.40
N GLY A 39 -4.54 5.17 8.22
CA GLY A 39 -5.44 5.36 7.10
C GLY A 39 -6.18 4.06 6.75
N GLN A 40 -7.19 4.14 5.89
CA GLN A 40 -7.97 2.97 5.47
C GLN A 40 -7.11 1.82 4.92
N ASN A 41 -5.89 2.10 4.47
CA ASN A 41 -4.91 1.15 3.96
C ASN A 41 -3.72 0.92 4.92
N GLU A 42 -3.87 1.13 6.23
CA GLU A 42 -2.78 0.99 7.21
C GLU A 42 -2.06 -0.38 7.20
N ASN A 43 -2.77 -1.43 6.80
CA ASN A 43 -2.25 -2.79 6.72
C ASN A 43 -1.96 -3.23 5.27
N ALA A 44 -2.14 -2.32 4.29
CA ALA A 44 -1.90 -2.63 2.91
C ALA A 44 -0.41 -2.75 2.61
N ALA A 45 -0.02 -3.76 1.84
CA ALA A 45 1.37 -3.99 1.45
C ALA A 45 1.46 -4.19 -0.06
N ILE A 46 2.40 -3.50 -0.72
CA ILE A 46 2.78 -3.78 -2.10
C ILE A 46 4.01 -4.65 -2.08
N SER A 47 3.96 -5.72 -2.86
CA SER A 47 5.07 -6.65 -3.05
C SER A 47 5.43 -6.75 -4.53
N PHE A 48 6.66 -7.18 -4.77
CA PHE A 48 7.17 -7.50 -6.10
C PHE A 48 7.46 -8.99 -6.14
N ASP A 49 6.81 -9.67 -7.07
CA ASP A 49 6.90 -11.12 -7.22
C ASP A 49 7.43 -11.45 -8.61
N PHE A 50 8.47 -12.25 -8.67
CA PHE A 50 9.06 -12.73 -9.91
C PHE A 50 8.51 -14.10 -10.34
N ASP A 51 7.71 -14.74 -9.49
CA ASP A 51 6.94 -15.92 -9.88
C ASP A 51 5.61 -15.47 -10.51
N LYS A 52 5.25 -16.13 -11.61
CA LYS A 52 3.99 -15.89 -12.33
C LYS A 52 2.86 -16.79 -11.86
N SER A 53 3.14 -17.61 -10.85
CA SER A 53 2.16 -18.49 -10.25
C SER A 53 1.07 -17.69 -9.53
N PRO A 54 -0.15 -18.25 -9.42
CA PRO A 54 -1.27 -17.63 -8.73
C PRO A 54 -0.95 -17.14 -7.31
N GLY A 55 -1.18 -15.85 -7.05
CA GLY A 55 -1.01 -15.24 -5.72
C GLY A 55 0.46 -15.00 -5.35
N ASP A 56 0.71 -14.14 -4.35
CA ASP A 56 2.07 -13.76 -3.96
C ASP A 56 2.88 -14.96 -3.45
N GLN A 57 3.92 -15.34 -4.18
CA GLN A 57 4.84 -16.42 -3.83
C GLN A 57 6.01 -15.92 -2.97
N GLY A 58 6.15 -14.60 -2.79
CA GLY A 58 7.25 -13.99 -2.07
C GLY A 58 8.60 -14.16 -2.78
N VAL A 59 8.60 -14.45 -4.09
CA VAL A 59 9.83 -14.61 -4.86
C VAL A 59 10.33 -13.22 -5.22
N SER A 60 11.26 -12.69 -4.44
CA SER A 60 11.84 -11.36 -4.64
C SER A 60 13.16 -11.37 -5.42
N MET A 61 13.60 -12.55 -5.88
CA MET A 61 14.87 -12.76 -6.57
C MET A 61 14.74 -13.95 -7.53
N ILE A 62 15.36 -13.83 -8.70
CA ILE A 62 15.52 -14.93 -9.66
C ILE A 62 16.97 -14.96 -10.15
N ASP A 63 17.38 -16.14 -10.62
CA ASP A 63 18.58 -16.22 -11.44
C ASP A 63 18.41 -15.32 -12.66
N ALA A 64 19.40 -14.48 -12.93
CA ALA A 64 19.22 -13.53 -14.02
C ALA A 64 19.17 -14.28 -15.35
N PRO A 65 18.16 -13.98 -16.18
CA PRO A 65 18.10 -14.59 -17.48
C PRO A 65 19.25 -14.08 -18.36
N GLY A 66 19.57 -14.84 -19.40
CA GLY A 66 20.63 -14.44 -20.34
C GLY A 66 20.33 -13.12 -21.06
N ALA A 67 21.37 -12.52 -21.65
CA ALA A 67 21.21 -11.35 -22.50
C ALA A 67 20.15 -11.60 -23.57
N GLY A 68 19.31 -10.60 -23.83
CA GLY A 68 18.23 -10.70 -24.80
C GLY A 68 16.89 -11.19 -24.24
N ALA A 69 16.83 -11.59 -22.98
CA ALA A 69 15.60 -12.03 -22.34
C ALA A 69 14.80 -10.86 -21.72
N PHE A 70 13.50 -11.08 -21.55
CA PHE A 70 12.63 -10.18 -20.78
C PHE A 70 12.39 -10.74 -19.39
N VAL A 71 12.65 -9.90 -18.38
CA VAL A 71 12.27 -10.13 -16.99
C VAL A 71 10.92 -9.48 -16.75
N LYS A 72 10.02 -10.21 -16.12
CA LYS A 72 8.67 -9.73 -15.76
C LYS A 72 8.54 -9.76 -14.25
N VAL A 73 8.05 -8.67 -13.68
CA VAL A 73 7.85 -8.49 -12.25
C VAL A 73 6.39 -8.17 -12.01
N GLU A 74 5.70 -9.03 -11.28
CA GLU A 74 4.35 -8.79 -10.82
C GLU A 74 4.38 -7.80 -9.66
N VAL A 75 3.60 -6.72 -9.77
CA VAL A 75 3.35 -5.78 -8.69
C VAL A 75 2.05 -6.19 -8.04
N ARG A 76 2.09 -6.61 -6.78
CA ARG A 76 0.90 -7.11 -6.07
C ARG A 76 0.55 -6.22 -4.90
N VAL A 77 -0.68 -6.34 -4.43
CA VAL A 77 -1.14 -5.73 -3.18
C VAL A 77 -1.78 -6.78 -2.30
N ALA A 78 -1.59 -6.63 -0.99
CA ALA A 78 -2.31 -7.35 0.05
C ALA A 78 -3.02 -6.37 0.98
N ASN A 79 -4.16 -6.78 1.53
CA ASN A 79 -4.97 -6.09 2.53
C ASN A 79 -5.35 -4.65 2.17
N CYS A 80 -5.55 -4.33 0.89
CA CYS A 80 -6.01 -3.00 0.52
C CYS A 80 -7.52 -2.84 0.75
N SER A 81 -7.95 -1.62 1.03
CA SER A 81 -9.35 -1.25 1.24
C SER A 81 -9.63 0.04 0.47
N GLN A 82 -10.60 -0.04 -0.44
CA GLN A 82 -10.98 1.01 -1.39
C GLN A 82 -9.76 1.70 -2.02
N LEU A 83 -8.91 0.92 -2.70
CA LEU A 83 -7.72 1.44 -3.36
C LEU A 83 -8.09 2.46 -4.43
N ASP A 84 -7.78 3.73 -4.18
CA ASP A 84 -8.06 4.84 -5.10
C ASP A 84 -6.84 5.20 -5.96
N SER A 85 -5.64 5.14 -5.38
CA SER A 85 -4.41 5.35 -6.11
C SER A 85 -3.26 4.57 -5.48
N TYR A 86 -2.21 4.36 -6.25
CA TYR A 86 -0.95 3.83 -5.75
C TYR A 86 0.22 4.39 -6.53
N SER A 87 1.38 4.44 -5.89
CA SER A 87 2.64 4.75 -6.54
C SER A 87 3.74 3.88 -5.98
N PHE A 88 4.71 3.55 -6.82
CA PHE A 88 5.92 2.86 -6.40
C PHE A 88 7.11 3.34 -7.21
N GLU A 89 8.30 3.09 -6.66
CA GLU A 89 9.57 3.36 -7.28
C GLU A 89 10.35 2.05 -7.40
N LEU A 90 10.86 1.77 -8.60
CA LEU A 90 11.75 0.66 -8.87
C LEU A 90 13.12 1.21 -9.26
N LEU A 91 14.13 0.81 -8.48
CA LEU A 91 15.53 1.07 -8.79
C LEU A 91 16.13 -0.15 -9.47
N TYR A 92 16.96 0.06 -10.48
CA TYR A 92 17.59 -1.01 -11.23
C TYR A 92 18.98 -0.61 -11.76
N ASN A 93 19.81 -1.58 -12.13
CA ASN A 93 21.12 -1.31 -12.74
C ASN A 93 20.96 -1.11 -14.25
N THR A 94 21.26 0.09 -14.75
CA THR A 94 21.15 0.45 -16.19
C THR A 94 22.19 -0.24 -17.07
N ALA A 95 23.24 -0.82 -16.48
CA ALA A 95 24.18 -1.66 -17.22
C ALA A 95 23.60 -3.05 -17.54
N ASP A 96 22.66 -3.53 -16.73
CA ASP A 96 22.13 -4.89 -16.79
C ASP A 96 20.74 -4.94 -17.42
N LEU A 97 19.91 -3.92 -17.17
CA LEU A 97 18.50 -3.90 -17.54
C LEU A 97 18.15 -2.61 -18.29
N ILE A 98 17.14 -2.70 -19.15
CA ILE A 98 16.44 -1.58 -19.78
C ILE A 98 14.97 -1.71 -19.39
N TYR A 99 14.38 -0.68 -18.79
CA TYR A 99 12.93 -0.66 -18.59
C TYR A 99 12.21 -0.68 -19.94
N THR A 100 11.21 -1.56 -20.09
CA THR A 100 10.44 -1.67 -21.34
C THR A 100 9.04 -1.10 -21.18
N THR A 101 8.29 -1.58 -20.18
CA THR A 101 6.90 -1.18 -19.99
C THR A 101 6.36 -1.48 -18.60
N PHE A 102 5.22 -0.87 -18.31
CA PHE A 102 4.34 -1.19 -17.19
C PHE A 102 2.93 -1.34 -17.73
N ALA A 103 2.30 -2.48 -17.44
CA ALA A 103 0.95 -2.80 -17.89
C ALA A 103 0.02 -3.03 -16.69
N THR A 104 -1.14 -2.37 -16.71
CA THR A 104 -2.27 -2.65 -15.80
C THR A 104 -3.36 -3.49 -16.48
N GLN A 105 -3.31 -3.58 -17.82
CA GLN A 105 -4.33 -4.22 -18.67
C GLN A 105 -3.83 -5.52 -19.29
N ASN A 106 -4.79 -6.38 -19.71
CA ASN A 106 -4.50 -7.66 -20.37
C ASN A 106 -3.56 -8.58 -19.57
N LEU A 107 -3.57 -8.43 -18.25
CA LEU A 107 -2.81 -9.25 -17.32
C LEU A 107 -3.49 -10.62 -17.14
N PRO A 108 -2.74 -11.68 -16.80
CA PRO A 108 -3.32 -12.96 -16.41
C PRO A 108 -4.43 -12.75 -15.37
N LEU A 109 -5.58 -13.39 -15.58
CA LEU A 109 -6.85 -13.13 -14.86
C LEU A 109 -6.84 -13.49 -13.37
N GLU A 110 -5.72 -13.97 -12.83
CA GLU A 110 -5.61 -14.30 -11.42
C GLU A 110 -5.59 -13.04 -10.58
N LYS A 111 -6.82 -12.63 -10.26
CA LYS A 111 -7.22 -11.51 -9.41
C LYS A 111 -6.41 -10.25 -9.69
N ASN A 112 -6.39 -9.79 -10.95
CA ASN A 112 -6.13 -8.39 -11.22
C ASN A 112 -7.16 -7.58 -10.44
N ILE A 113 -6.71 -6.97 -9.35
CA ILE A 113 -7.59 -6.33 -8.38
C ILE A 113 -8.27 -5.11 -9.03
N LEU A 114 -7.61 -4.51 -10.02
CA LEU A 114 -8.07 -3.36 -10.79
C LEU A 114 -9.23 -3.69 -11.76
N ASN A 115 -9.51 -4.99 -11.99
CA ASN A 115 -10.60 -5.44 -12.87
C ASN A 115 -11.71 -6.21 -12.12
N GLN A 116 -11.70 -6.23 -10.78
CA GLN A 116 -12.65 -7.03 -9.98
C GLN A 116 -14.12 -6.63 -10.12
N LYS A 117 -14.43 -5.43 -10.62
CA LYS A 117 -15.81 -4.93 -10.82
C LYS A 117 -16.18 -4.75 -12.30
N GLY A 118 -15.44 -5.38 -13.21
CA GLY A 118 -15.74 -5.34 -14.66
C GLY A 118 -15.58 -3.97 -15.32
N THR A 119 -14.95 -3.02 -14.63
CA THR A 119 -14.65 -1.68 -15.14
C THR A 119 -13.15 -1.44 -14.97
N PHE A 120 -12.46 -1.10 -16.06
CA PHE A 120 -11.06 -0.70 -16.01
C PHE A 120 -10.98 0.75 -15.52
N LEU A 121 -10.82 0.91 -14.20
CA LEU A 121 -10.80 2.22 -13.55
C LEU A 121 -9.42 2.91 -13.65
N PHE A 122 -8.40 2.16 -14.08
CA PHE A 122 -6.98 2.50 -14.00
C PHE A 122 -6.29 2.38 -15.38
N ASP A 123 -6.88 3.02 -16.39
CA ASP A 123 -6.50 2.87 -17.81
C ASP A 123 -5.12 3.46 -18.14
N SER A 124 -4.72 4.55 -17.47
CA SER A 124 -3.51 5.32 -17.83
C SER A 124 -2.53 5.47 -16.66
N PRO A 125 -1.61 4.51 -16.43
CA PRO A 125 -0.53 4.72 -15.48
C PRO A 125 0.38 5.87 -15.94
N ILE A 126 0.73 6.76 -15.02
CA ILE A 126 1.78 7.76 -15.23
C ILE A 126 3.11 7.09 -14.91
N VAL A 127 3.96 6.93 -15.93
CA VAL A 127 5.29 6.35 -15.78
C VAL A 127 6.34 7.41 -16.08
N THR A 128 7.28 7.61 -15.16
CA THR A 128 8.49 8.41 -15.38
C THR A 128 9.72 7.52 -15.24
N VAL A 129 10.66 7.66 -16.16
CA VAL A 129 11.90 6.88 -16.19
C VAL A 129 13.09 7.84 -16.19
N ASP A 130 14.04 7.61 -15.29
CA ASP A 130 15.33 8.30 -15.23
C ASP A 130 16.45 7.27 -15.26
N ASP A 131 17.09 7.13 -16.41
CA ASP A 131 18.18 6.18 -16.67
C ASP A 131 19.50 6.90 -17.00
N SER A 132 19.62 8.17 -16.58
CA SER A 132 20.79 8.99 -16.90
C SER A 132 22.06 8.58 -16.14
N GLY A 133 21.91 7.74 -15.10
CA GLY A 133 22.99 7.28 -14.23
C GLY A 133 23.16 5.75 -14.19
N PRO A 134 24.10 5.25 -13.35
CA PRO A 134 24.33 3.81 -13.18
C PRO A 134 23.19 3.09 -12.44
N VAL A 135 22.36 3.85 -11.72
CA VAL A 135 21.11 3.36 -11.13
C VAL A 135 19.98 4.05 -11.85
N GLY A 136 19.20 3.25 -12.58
CA GLY A 136 17.98 3.67 -13.24
C GLY A 136 16.82 3.66 -12.26
N LYS A 137 15.84 4.52 -12.52
CA LYS A 137 14.67 4.67 -11.67
C LYS A 137 13.42 4.72 -12.52
N VAL A 138 12.47 3.85 -12.21
CA VAL A 138 11.10 3.91 -12.73
C VAL A 138 10.17 4.32 -11.61
N THR A 139 9.46 5.43 -11.78
CA THR A 139 8.35 5.81 -10.92
C THR A 139 7.05 5.55 -11.65
N VAL A 140 6.19 4.74 -11.05
CA VAL A 140 4.86 4.46 -11.55
C VAL A 140 3.84 5.08 -10.60
N SER A 141 2.85 5.78 -11.14
CA SER A 141 1.70 6.29 -10.40
C SER A 141 0.44 5.91 -11.13
N VAL A 142 -0.53 5.37 -10.41
CA VAL A 142 -1.78 4.88 -10.95
C VAL A 142 -2.91 5.43 -10.10
N VAL A 143 -3.87 6.07 -10.75
CA VAL A 143 -4.98 6.76 -10.08
C VAL A 143 -6.28 6.26 -10.69
N ASN A 144 -7.26 6.01 -9.84
CA ASN A 144 -8.61 5.68 -10.25
C ASN A 144 -9.20 6.90 -10.98
N THR A 145 -9.68 6.69 -12.20
CA THR A 145 -10.28 7.76 -13.02
C THR A 145 -11.73 8.05 -12.64
N THR A 146 -12.30 7.29 -11.70
CA THR A 146 -13.65 7.48 -11.19
C THR A 146 -13.63 8.13 -9.81
N ASN A 147 -14.56 9.06 -9.60
CA ASN A 147 -14.77 9.70 -8.29
C ASN A 147 -15.75 8.90 -7.41
N ASP A 148 -15.92 7.59 -7.66
CA ASP A 148 -16.87 6.73 -6.94
C ASP A 148 -16.11 5.75 -6.03
N PRO A 149 -16.09 5.97 -4.70
CA PRO A 149 -15.45 5.07 -3.74
C PRO A 149 -16.02 3.65 -3.75
N LEU A 150 -17.27 3.47 -4.22
CA LEU A 150 -17.88 2.16 -4.35
C LEU A 150 -17.30 1.36 -5.52
N GLN A 151 -16.56 2.00 -6.44
CA GLN A 151 -15.86 1.35 -7.53
C GLN A 151 -14.43 0.97 -7.16
N CYS A 152 -13.85 1.58 -6.13
CA CYS A 152 -12.48 1.26 -5.70
C CYS A 152 -12.35 -0.23 -5.26
N PRO A 153 -11.32 -0.94 -5.73
CA PRO A 153 -11.09 -2.34 -5.37
C PRO A 153 -10.60 -2.51 -3.92
N SER A 154 -10.74 -3.72 -3.38
CA SER A 154 -10.32 -4.08 -2.02
C SER A 154 -9.89 -5.54 -1.96
N GLY A 155 -8.98 -5.86 -1.04
CA GLY A 155 -8.41 -7.18 -0.84
C GLY A 155 -7.02 -7.32 -1.46
N ASP A 156 -6.74 -8.52 -1.94
CA ASP A 156 -5.42 -8.92 -2.44
C ASP A 156 -5.48 -9.16 -3.95
N GLY A 157 -4.40 -8.84 -4.66
CA GLY A 157 -4.30 -9.16 -6.06
C GLY A 157 -3.18 -8.47 -6.82
N LEU A 158 -3.18 -8.70 -8.13
CA LEU A 158 -2.24 -8.10 -9.06
C LEU A 158 -2.64 -6.66 -9.37
N LEU A 159 -1.70 -5.72 -9.23
CA LEU A 159 -1.82 -4.31 -9.60
C LEU A 159 -1.29 -4.03 -11.00
N GLY A 160 -0.23 -4.73 -11.40
CA GLY A 160 0.42 -4.47 -12.67
C GLY A 160 1.60 -5.40 -12.94
N LEU A 161 2.13 -5.30 -14.15
CA LEU A 161 3.30 -6.04 -14.58
C LEU A 161 4.35 -5.04 -15.08
N VAL A 162 5.52 -5.05 -14.45
CA VAL A 162 6.69 -4.32 -14.93
C VAL A 162 7.53 -5.28 -15.77
N GLU A 163 8.06 -4.79 -16.89
CA GLU A 163 8.94 -5.57 -17.75
C GLU A 163 10.27 -4.83 -17.96
N PHE A 164 11.35 -5.62 -17.95
CA PHE A 164 12.71 -5.17 -18.24
C PHE A 164 13.32 -6.07 -19.32
N TYR A 165 14.13 -5.50 -20.19
CA TYR A 165 14.97 -6.22 -21.14
C TYR A 165 16.39 -6.36 -20.58
N THR A 166 16.97 -7.55 -20.71
CA THR A 166 18.27 -7.90 -20.12
C THR A 166 19.39 -7.65 -21.13
N GLN A 167 20.32 -6.75 -20.81
CA GLN A 167 21.43 -6.35 -21.69
C GLN A 167 22.66 -7.25 -21.59
N THR A 168 22.92 -7.77 -20.39
CA THR A 168 24.13 -8.54 -20.09
C THR A 168 23.80 -10.02 -19.90
N ALA A 169 24.73 -10.88 -20.28
CA ALA A 169 24.62 -12.30 -20.00
C ALA A 169 24.96 -12.50 -18.51
N ALA A 170 23.93 -12.72 -17.71
CA ALA A 170 23.99 -13.01 -16.28
C ALA A 170 24.53 -11.88 -15.37
N PRO A 171 23.69 -10.93 -14.91
CA PRO A 171 23.87 -10.39 -13.56
C PRO A 171 23.67 -11.52 -12.53
N LYS A 172 24.40 -11.54 -11.40
CA LYS A 172 24.24 -12.63 -10.42
C LYS A 172 22.86 -12.65 -9.73
N SER A 173 22.14 -11.53 -9.77
CA SER A 173 20.82 -11.32 -9.18
C SER A 173 20.25 -9.97 -9.63
N VAL A 174 18.94 -9.87 -9.85
CA VAL A 174 18.23 -8.58 -10.01
C VAL A 174 17.59 -8.21 -8.68
N LEU A 175 17.88 -7.00 -8.16
CA LEU A 175 17.32 -6.49 -6.90
C LEU A 175 16.51 -5.21 -7.21
N PHE A 176 15.28 -5.14 -6.70
CA PHE A 176 14.43 -3.96 -6.85
C PHE A 176 14.23 -3.22 -5.52
N GLY A 177 14.27 -1.89 -5.60
CA GLY A 177 14.29 -0.95 -4.48
C GLY A 177 12.94 -0.67 -3.80
N VAL A 178 12.98 0.34 -2.92
CA VAL A 178 12.00 0.66 -1.87
C VAL A 178 10.65 1.18 -2.41
N VAL A 179 9.54 0.59 -1.94
CA VAL A 179 8.17 1.10 -2.16
C VAL A 179 7.86 2.26 -1.22
N LYS A 180 7.29 3.35 -1.74
CA LYS A 180 6.78 4.49 -0.94
C LYS A 180 5.29 4.69 -1.19
N TRP A 181 4.51 4.69 -0.12
CA TRP A 181 3.07 4.95 -0.16
C TRP A 181 2.75 6.43 -0.17
N LYS A 182 1.67 6.78 -0.85
CA LYS A 182 1.02 8.08 -0.72
C LYS A 182 -0.47 7.82 -0.48
N ASP A 183 -0.89 8.01 0.77
CA ASP A 183 -2.31 8.09 1.10
C ASP A 183 -2.86 9.45 0.61
N PRO A 184 -4.14 9.52 0.19
CA PRO A 184 -4.82 10.79 -0.06
C PRO A 184 -4.90 11.67 1.20
#